data_AF-A0A367JKT1-F1
#
_entry.id   AF-A0A367JKT1-F1
#
_cell.length_a   1.000
_cell.length_b   1.000
_cell.length_c   1.000
_cell.angle_alpha   90.00
_cell.angle_beta   90.00
_cell.angle_gamma   90.00
#
_symmetry.space_group_name_H-M   'P 1'
#
loop_
_entity.id
_entity.type
_entity.pdbx_description
1 polymer ?
#
loop_
_entity_poly.entity_id
_entity_poly.type
_entity_poly.pdbx_seq_one_letter_code
_entity_poly.pdbx_strand_id
1 'polypeptide(L)'
;MNTIDIPVIDLKQDQIQSVIEKLYAIAKTSKDVRCKDFNLENGAKWTSWTMRESVYKKKDKLPTMARGIFTEKIDGKYHIVVRGYDKFFNILETGATQWPALESDTTGPYEITAKENGCIIFIAALSKETIAVTSKHSIPEDKTDIKAHAGVGYNWVIKHLASVDKKEKDLAEWMFDKNVTLVAELCDDEFEEHILPYTGKHRGLYLHGINYNTTILHTLPSAIVQKVALMFGFHITSFKVLDTIAEVRKFSEEMQKTGCYDGRDIEGVVVRCKRNGNDFMFKIKNEQYLIYREYREVTKAILQQNTDGSVSIKSGTQPKYRYEKTELYIEWLKKMVMEHPEWFKEYKAQKGIIETRIEFEKYLQETANK
;
A
#
# COMPACT_ATOMS: atom_id res chain seq x y z
N MET A 1 -26.13 -14.98 7.84
CA MET A 1 -25.54 -13.64 8.01
C MET A 1 -26.10 -12.75 6.90
N ASN A 2 -26.65 -11.59 7.23
CA ASN A 2 -27.15 -10.66 6.21
C ASN A 2 -25.98 -10.23 5.33
N THR A 3 -26.10 -10.44 4.02
CA THR A 3 -25.14 -9.94 3.02
C THR A 3 -25.01 -8.43 3.18
N ILE A 4 -23.78 -7.94 3.34
CA ILE A 4 -23.54 -6.49 3.39
C ILE A 4 -23.83 -5.95 1.99
N ASP A 5 -24.93 -5.24 1.86
CA ASP A 5 -25.26 -4.55 0.62
C ASP A 5 -24.61 -3.18 0.61
N ILE A 6 -24.10 -2.79 -0.55
CA ILE A 6 -23.52 -1.46 -0.77
C ILE A 6 -24.12 -0.91 -2.07
N PRO A 7 -24.28 0.41 -2.19
CA PRO A 7 -24.90 1.00 -3.37
C PRO A 7 -24.18 0.60 -4.66
N VAL A 8 -24.94 0.24 -5.70
CA VAL A 8 -24.38 0.24 -7.06
C VAL A 8 -24.45 1.67 -7.58
N ILE A 9 -23.33 2.19 -8.08
CA ILE A 9 -23.25 3.56 -8.59
C ILE A 9 -23.08 3.58 -10.11
N ASP A 10 -23.54 4.66 -10.75
CA ASP A 10 -23.26 4.90 -12.16
C ASP A 10 -21.75 5.13 -12.36
N LEU A 11 -21.15 4.27 -13.17
CA LEU A 11 -19.71 4.31 -13.49
C LEU A 11 -19.33 5.48 -14.40
N LYS A 12 -20.32 6.12 -15.04
CA LYS A 12 -20.15 7.21 -16.02
C LYS A 12 -19.26 6.79 -17.18
N GLN A 13 -19.75 5.85 -17.98
CA GLN A 13 -19.00 5.18 -19.05
C GLN A 13 -18.30 6.14 -20.02
N ASP A 14 -18.93 7.27 -20.36
CA ASP A 14 -18.33 8.29 -21.25
C ASP A 14 -17.09 8.96 -20.63
N GLN A 15 -17.10 9.16 -19.31
CA GLN A 15 -15.94 9.67 -18.58
C GLN A 15 -14.81 8.65 -18.58
N ILE A 16 -15.13 7.36 -18.41
CA ILE A 16 -14.15 6.27 -18.50
C ILE A 16 -13.48 6.26 -19.87
N GLN A 17 -14.25 6.36 -20.97
CA GLN A 17 -13.67 6.43 -22.32
C GLN A 17 -12.71 7.61 -22.43
N SER A 18 -13.16 8.81 -22.06
CA SER A 18 -12.35 10.03 -22.17
C SER A 18 -11.04 9.96 -21.37
N VAL A 19 -11.09 9.44 -20.14
CA VAL A 19 -9.89 9.31 -19.29
C VAL A 19 -8.90 8.32 -19.88
N ILE A 20 -9.36 7.17 -20.35
CA ILE A 20 -8.49 6.11 -20.86
C ILE A 20 -7.88 6.51 -22.20
N GLU A 21 -8.63 7.16 -23.08
CA GLU A 21 -8.11 7.74 -24.33
C GLU A 21 -7.01 8.79 -24.05
N LYS A 22 -7.20 9.65 -23.05
CA LYS A 22 -6.18 10.61 -22.61
C LYS A 22 -4.94 9.90 -22.06
N LEU A 23 -5.09 8.80 -21.32
CA LEU A 23 -3.94 8.00 -20.85
C LEU A 23 -3.15 7.42 -22.03
N TYR A 24 -3.82 6.87 -23.06
CA TYR A 24 -3.16 6.42 -24.28
C TYR A 24 -2.44 7.56 -25.01
N ALA A 25 -3.08 8.73 -25.12
CA ALA A 25 -2.46 9.90 -25.77
C ALA A 25 -1.17 10.34 -25.05
N ILE A 26 -1.17 10.35 -23.71
CA ILE A 26 0.02 10.67 -22.93
C ILE A 26 1.08 9.57 -23.07
N ALA A 27 0.72 8.29 -22.99
CA ALA A 27 1.66 7.18 -23.09
C ALA A 27 2.39 7.12 -24.45
N LYS A 28 1.77 7.62 -25.52
CA LYS A 28 2.40 7.76 -26.84
C LYS A 28 3.47 8.84 -26.90
N THR A 29 3.35 9.88 -26.08
CA THR A 29 4.15 11.12 -26.19
C THR A 29 5.09 11.35 -25.01
N SER A 30 4.88 10.65 -23.88
CA SER A 30 5.65 10.82 -22.66
C SER A 30 5.85 9.51 -21.90
N LYS A 31 7.04 9.36 -21.30
CA LYS A 31 7.35 8.28 -20.34
C LYS A 31 6.73 8.49 -18.96
N ASP A 32 5.89 9.51 -18.80
CA ASP A 32 5.18 9.81 -17.56
C ASP A 32 4.01 8.85 -17.32
N VAL A 33 3.46 8.26 -18.37
CA VAL A 33 2.45 7.19 -18.33
C VAL A 33 2.99 6.01 -19.10
N ARG A 34 2.92 4.82 -18.52
CA ARG A 34 3.23 3.54 -19.18
C ARG A 34 2.04 2.62 -19.03
N CYS A 35 1.81 1.79 -20.04
CA CYS A 35 0.81 0.74 -19.99
C CYS A 35 1.45 -0.63 -20.26
N LYS A 36 0.92 -1.68 -19.63
CA LYS A 36 1.31 -3.08 -19.88
C LYS A 36 0.06 -3.94 -19.89
N ASP A 37 -0.07 -4.81 -20.89
CA ASP A 37 -1.16 -5.75 -21.01
C ASP A 37 -0.85 -7.06 -20.27
N PHE A 38 -1.89 -7.69 -19.75
CA PHE A 38 -1.90 -8.98 -19.07
C PHE A 38 -3.06 -9.81 -19.60
N ASN A 39 -2.80 -11.07 -19.95
CA ASN A 39 -3.84 -12.02 -20.33
C ASN A 39 -4.24 -12.81 -19.09
N LEU A 40 -5.55 -12.90 -18.84
CA LEU A 40 -6.09 -13.59 -17.68
C LEU A 40 -6.65 -14.96 -18.06
N GLU A 41 -6.90 -15.80 -17.05
CA GLU A 41 -7.31 -17.21 -17.21
C GLU A 41 -8.63 -17.39 -18.00
N ASN A 42 -9.53 -16.40 -17.97
CA ASN A 42 -10.78 -16.42 -18.72
C ASN A 42 -10.65 -15.86 -20.15
N GLY A 43 -9.43 -15.55 -20.61
CA GLY A 43 -9.16 -14.91 -21.90
C GLY A 43 -9.31 -13.39 -21.90
N ALA A 44 -9.71 -12.76 -20.80
CA ALA A 44 -9.75 -11.31 -20.66
C ALA A 44 -8.34 -10.71 -20.82
N LYS A 45 -8.27 -9.50 -21.40
CA LYS A 45 -7.02 -8.75 -21.50
C LYS A 45 -7.11 -7.46 -20.69
N TRP A 46 -6.36 -7.40 -19.60
CA TRP A 46 -6.29 -6.23 -18.73
C TRP A 46 -5.03 -5.41 -19.01
N THR A 47 -5.20 -4.10 -19.13
CA THR A 47 -4.11 -3.13 -19.28
C THR A 47 -3.88 -2.43 -17.94
N SER A 48 -2.70 -2.62 -17.36
CA SER A 48 -2.20 -1.89 -16.18
C SER A 48 -1.64 -0.53 -16.58
N TRP A 49 -1.99 0.52 -15.85
CA TRP A 49 -1.46 1.87 -16.06
C TRP A 49 -0.55 2.30 -14.92
N THR A 50 0.67 2.72 -15.28
CA THR A 50 1.69 3.18 -14.33
C THR A 50 2.08 4.62 -14.63
N MET A 51 1.81 5.51 -13.68
CA MET A 51 2.19 6.91 -13.74
C MET A 51 3.46 7.17 -12.94
N ARG A 52 4.33 8.05 -13.45
CA ARG A 52 5.54 8.48 -12.74
C ARG A 52 5.17 9.25 -11.47
N GLU A 53 5.75 8.85 -10.34
CA GLU A 53 5.41 9.38 -9.01
C GLU A 53 5.50 10.92 -8.90
N SER A 54 6.49 11.55 -9.54
CA SER A 54 6.67 13.00 -9.51
C SER A 54 5.60 13.77 -10.28
N VAL A 55 4.86 13.12 -11.18
CA VAL A 55 3.85 13.76 -12.04
C VAL A 55 2.54 13.97 -11.29
N TYR A 56 2.21 13.13 -10.31
CA TYR A 56 1.03 13.33 -9.46
C TYR A 56 1.07 14.64 -8.66
N LYS A 57 2.25 15.25 -8.47
CA LYS A 57 2.37 16.56 -7.80
C LYS A 57 2.10 17.75 -8.73
N LYS A 58 1.99 17.50 -10.05
CA LYS A 58 1.79 18.53 -11.07
C LYS A 58 0.31 18.63 -11.40
N LYS A 59 -0.26 19.83 -11.28
CA LYS A 59 -1.66 20.09 -11.66
C LYS A 59 -1.89 19.78 -13.14
N ASP A 60 -3.05 19.19 -13.43
CA ASP A 60 -3.60 18.98 -14.78
C ASP A 60 -2.71 18.18 -15.76
N LYS A 61 -1.75 17.40 -15.25
CA LYS A 61 -0.87 16.55 -16.07
C LYS A 61 -1.39 15.13 -16.28
N LEU A 62 -2.31 14.66 -15.45
CA LEU A 62 -2.87 13.32 -15.54
C LEU A 62 -4.41 13.41 -15.58
N PRO A 63 -5.09 12.57 -16.38
CA PRO A 63 -6.55 12.56 -16.45
C PRO A 63 -7.21 11.87 -15.24
N THR A 64 -6.43 11.22 -14.38
CA THR A 64 -6.86 10.61 -13.12
C THR A 64 -5.71 10.60 -12.12
N MET A 65 -6.05 10.60 -10.83
CA MET A 65 -5.10 10.46 -9.72
C MET A 65 -4.99 9.01 -9.23
N ALA A 66 -5.76 8.08 -9.80
CA ALA A 66 -5.78 6.68 -9.39
C ALA A 66 -4.39 6.03 -9.48
N ARG A 67 -3.97 5.38 -8.40
CA ARG A 67 -2.68 4.70 -8.30
C ARG A 67 -2.88 3.20 -8.14
N GLY A 68 -2.60 2.48 -9.22
CA GLY A 68 -2.96 1.08 -9.35
C GLY A 68 -4.31 0.97 -10.04
N ILE A 69 -4.30 1.15 -11.35
CA ILE A 69 -5.50 1.16 -12.19
C ILE A 69 -5.30 0.15 -13.32
N PHE A 70 -6.27 -0.72 -13.52
CA PHE A 70 -6.32 -1.67 -14.61
C PHE A 70 -7.62 -1.49 -15.38
N THR A 71 -7.53 -1.64 -16.69
CA THR A 71 -8.66 -1.43 -17.59
C THR A 71 -8.80 -2.59 -18.55
N GLU A 72 -10.01 -2.84 -18.99
CA GLU A 72 -10.33 -3.84 -20.01
C GLU A 72 -11.08 -3.17 -21.17
N LYS A 73 -11.01 -3.76 -22.37
CA LYS A 73 -11.82 -3.30 -23.51
C LYS A 73 -12.81 -4.40 -23.89
N ILE A 74 -14.10 -4.13 -23.71
CA ILE A 74 -15.22 -5.04 -24.00
C ILE A 74 -16.10 -4.37 -25.06
N ASP A 75 -16.38 -5.07 -26.16
CA ASP A 75 -17.23 -4.58 -27.26
C ASP A 75 -16.89 -3.15 -27.73
N GLY A 76 -15.59 -2.88 -27.83
CA GLY A 76 -15.08 -1.57 -28.27
C GLY A 76 -15.01 -0.49 -27.19
N LYS A 77 -15.56 -0.73 -25.99
CA LYS A 77 -15.62 0.24 -24.88
C LYS A 77 -14.62 -0.12 -23.78
N TYR A 78 -13.97 0.87 -23.21
CA TYR A 78 -13.08 0.68 -22.07
C TYR A 78 -13.84 0.62 -20.75
N HIS A 79 -13.41 -0.27 -19.85
CA HIS A 79 -13.92 -0.41 -18.49
C HIS A 79 -12.76 -0.32 -17.51
N ILE A 80 -12.97 0.27 -16.33
CA ILE A 80 -12.04 0.14 -15.22
C ILE A 80 -12.40 -1.15 -14.50
N VAL A 81 -11.43 -2.05 -14.33
CA VAL A 81 -11.63 -3.36 -13.68
C VAL A 81 -10.92 -3.41 -12.32
N VAL A 82 -9.87 -2.61 -12.15
CA VAL A 82 -9.21 -2.38 -10.86
C VAL A 82 -8.97 -0.90 -10.66
N ARG A 83 -9.30 -0.40 -9.47
CA ARG A 83 -9.15 1.00 -9.07
C ARG A 83 -8.61 1.13 -7.65
N GLY A 84 -7.30 1.28 -7.51
CA GLY A 84 -6.63 1.68 -6.26
C GLY A 84 -6.96 3.11 -5.86
N TYR A 85 -6.52 3.59 -4.70
CA TYR A 85 -6.79 4.97 -4.25
C TYR A 85 -6.19 6.02 -5.18
N ASP A 86 -6.65 7.26 -5.03
CA ASP A 86 -5.89 8.39 -5.56
C ASP A 86 -4.52 8.48 -4.88
N LYS A 87 -3.50 8.94 -5.60
CA LYS A 87 -2.20 9.22 -4.99
C LYS A 87 -2.38 10.27 -3.89
N PHE A 88 -2.18 9.83 -2.65
CA PHE A 88 -2.16 10.72 -1.49
C PHE A 88 -0.74 10.92 -0.94
N PHE A 89 -0.55 12.09 -0.34
CA PHE A 89 0.74 12.62 0.09
C PHE A 89 0.81 12.78 1.59
N ASN A 90 2.03 12.84 2.11
CA ASN A 90 2.24 13.11 3.53
C ASN A 90 1.81 14.56 3.84
N ILE A 91 1.44 14.83 5.09
CA ILE A 91 1.39 16.21 5.59
C ILE A 91 2.68 16.95 5.22
N LEU A 92 2.54 18.23 4.88
CA LEU A 92 3.62 19.14 4.47
C LEU A 92 4.34 18.79 3.15
N GLU A 93 3.95 17.71 2.46
CA GLU A 93 4.62 17.27 1.21
C GLU A 93 4.19 18.05 -0.05
N THR A 94 2.95 18.55 -0.06
CA THR A 94 2.37 19.28 -1.21
C THR A 94 1.58 20.48 -0.72
N GLY A 95 1.24 21.42 -1.61
CA GLY A 95 0.36 22.55 -1.26
C GLY A 95 -1.00 22.09 -0.71
N ALA A 96 -1.52 20.97 -1.24
CA ALA A 96 -2.77 20.38 -0.81
C ALA A 96 -2.74 19.74 0.60
N THR A 97 -1.55 19.43 1.12
CA THR A 97 -1.36 18.75 2.41
C THR A 97 -0.67 19.65 3.45
N GLN A 98 -0.66 20.97 3.23
CA GLN A 98 -0.28 21.94 4.26
C GLN A 98 -1.43 22.12 5.26
N TRP A 99 -1.12 22.32 6.55
CA TRP A 99 -2.15 22.51 7.58
C TRP A 99 -3.18 23.58 7.24
N PRO A 100 -2.80 24.79 6.77
CA PRO A 100 -3.79 25.80 6.38
C PRO A 100 -4.73 25.34 5.27
N ALA A 101 -4.22 24.60 4.28
CA ALA A 101 -5.04 24.07 3.19
C ALA A 101 -5.94 22.91 3.62
N LEU A 102 -5.49 22.09 4.58
CA LEU A 102 -6.32 21.05 5.17
C LEU A 102 -7.45 21.67 6.00
N GLU A 103 -7.15 22.74 6.75
CA GLU A 103 -8.12 23.47 7.56
C GLU A 103 -9.16 24.20 6.72
N SER A 104 -8.78 24.79 5.58
CA SER A 104 -9.70 25.55 4.73
C SER A 104 -10.50 24.69 3.74
N ASP A 105 -9.90 23.63 3.19
CA ASP A 105 -10.45 22.96 2.01
C ASP A 105 -11.07 21.59 2.32
N THR A 106 -10.83 21.03 3.51
CA THR A 106 -11.32 19.69 3.88
C THR A 106 -12.48 19.75 4.86
N THR A 107 -13.33 18.73 4.81
CA THR A 107 -14.46 18.56 5.74
C THR A 107 -14.49 17.14 6.26
N GLY A 108 -14.84 17.02 7.55
CA GLY A 108 -15.03 15.74 8.22
C GLY A 108 -16.36 15.05 7.86
N PRO A 109 -16.68 13.93 8.53
CA PRO A 109 -15.85 13.29 9.56
C PRO A 109 -14.50 12.82 9.00
N TYR A 110 -13.45 12.86 9.84
CA TYR A 110 -12.11 12.43 9.50
C TYR A 110 -11.90 10.99 9.99
N GLU A 111 -11.84 10.04 9.05
CA GLU A 111 -11.52 8.65 9.37
C GLU A 111 -10.00 8.48 9.41
N ILE A 112 -9.46 8.16 10.58
CA ILE A 112 -8.06 7.82 10.79
C ILE A 112 -7.93 6.31 10.77
N THR A 113 -7.26 5.77 9.75
CA THR A 113 -6.98 4.33 9.65
C THR A 113 -5.51 4.06 9.89
N ALA A 114 -5.21 3.00 10.66
CA ALA A 114 -3.84 2.51 10.82
C ALA A 114 -3.21 2.29 9.44
N LYS A 115 -1.98 2.76 9.25
CA LYS A 115 -1.24 2.50 8.02
C LYS A 115 -0.41 1.24 8.23
N GLU A 116 -0.99 0.11 7.86
CA GLU A 116 -0.28 -1.17 7.82
C GLU A 116 0.96 -1.07 6.90
N ASN A 117 1.97 -1.89 7.20
CA ASN A 117 3.29 -1.80 6.61
C ASN A 117 3.63 -3.06 5.80
N GLY A 118 3.13 -3.11 4.55
CA GLY A 118 3.34 -4.24 3.67
C GLY A 118 3.31 -3.84 2.19
N CYS A 119 2.73 -4.71 1.38
CA CYS A 119 2.56 -4.52 -0.05
C CYS A 119 1.09 -4.44 -0.42
N ILE A 120 0.70 -3.38 -1.14
CA ILE A 120 -0.69 -3.23 -1.59
C ILE A 120 -1.09 -4.32 -2.59
N ILE A 121 -2.26 -4.91 -2.34
CA ILE A 121 -2.94 -5.92 -3.14
C ILE A 121 -4.31 -5.38 -3.53
N PHE A 122 -4.64 -5.51 -4.81
CA PHE A 122 -5.98 -5.26 -5.31
C PHE A 122 -6.65 -6.57 -5.65
N ILE A 123 -7.91 -6.67 -5.29
CA ILE A 123 -8.76 -7.82 -5.58
C ILE A 123 -9.95 -7.28 -6.37
N ALA A 124 -10.29 -7.92 -7.47
CA ALA A 124 -11.42 -7.56 -8.32
C ALA A 124 -12.12 -8.83 -8.81
N ALA A 125 -13.42 -8.74 -9.09
CA ALA A 125 -14.12 -9.82 -9.75
C ALA A 125 -13.65 -9.92 -11.20
N LEU A 126 -13.26 -11.14 -11.61
CA LEU A 126 -13.00 -11.45 -13.01
C LEU A 126 -14.26 -11.96 -13.70
N SER A 127 -15.09 -12.66 -12.96
CA SER A 127 -16.42 -13.13 -13.34
C SER A 127 -17.29 -13.23 -12.09
N LYS A 128 -18.51 -13.78 -12.21
CA LYS A 128 -19.30 -14.16 -11.03
C LYS A 128 -18.67 -15.32 -10.26
N GLU A 129 -17.72 -16.06 -10.84
CA GLU A 129 -17.18 -17.28 -10.21
C GLU A 129 -15.74 -17.15 -9.72
N THR A 130 -14.97 -16.22 -10.31
CA THR A 130 -13.54 -16.08 -10.07
C THR A 130 -13.15 -14.63 -9.82
N ILE A 131 -12.06 -14.47 -9.07
CA ILE A 131 -11.43 -13.17 -8.81
C ILE A 131 -10.10 -13.07 -9.56
N ALA A 132 -9.68 -11.84 -9.83
CA ALA A 132 -8.30 -11.52 -10.18
C ALA A 132 -7.66 -10.76 -9.01
N VAL A 133 -6.44 -11.14 -8.68
CA VAL A 133 -5.63 -10.47 -7.66
C VAL A 133 -4.42 -9.86 -8.33
N THR A 134 -4.17 -8.58 -8.04
CA THR A 134 -3.07 -7.82 -8.62
C THR A 134 -2.23 -7.20 -7.52
N SER A 135 -0.93 -7.12 -7.77
CA SER A 135 -0.09 -6.16 -7.06
C SER A 135 -0.35 -4.77 -7.63
N LYS A 136 0.32 -3.77 -7.08
CA LYS A 136 0.21 -2.37 -7.52
C LYS A 136 0.12 -2.14 -9.04
N HIS A 137 0.92 -2.85 -9.84
CA HIS A 137 0.98 -2.67 -11.30
C HIS A 137 1.14 -3.97 -12.09
N SER A 138 1.09 -5.14 -11.44
CA SER A 138 1.40 -6.43 -12.08
C SER A 138 0.46 -7.54 -11.65
N ILE A 139 0.22 -8.45 -12.59
CA ILE A 139 -0.50 -9.72 -12.43
C ILE A 139 0.48 -10.82 -12.84
N PRO A 140 0.68 -11.87 -12.02
CA PRO A 140 1.49 -13.01 -12.41
C PRO A 140 0.77 -13.87 -13.45
N GLU A 141 1.51 -14.66 -14.23
CA GLU A 141 0.93 -15.61 -15.17
C GLU A 141 0.20 -16.75 -14.43
N ASP A 142 0.84 -17.28 -13.38
CA ASP A 142 0.22 -18.16 -12.41
C ASP A 142 -0.32 -17.34 -11.23
N LYS A 143 -1.65 -17.30 -11.07
CA LYS A 143 -2.29 -16.56 -9.97
C LYS A 143 -1.94 -17.11 -8.58
N THR A 144 -1.31 -18.29 -8.49
CA THR A 144 -0.85 -18.90 -7.23
C THR A 144 0.66 -18.76 -6.98
N ASP A 145 1.39 -18.06 -7.86
CA ASP A 145 2.85 -17.89 -7.75
C ASP A 145 3.27 -17.28 -6.40
N ILE A 146 3.93 -18.10 -5.57
CA ILE A 146 4.39 -17.75 -4.23
C ILE A 146 5.56 -16.75 -4.22
N LYS A 147 6.17 -16.45 -5.38
CA LYS A 147 7.23 -15.44 -5.51
C LYS A 147 6.67 -14.08 -5.92
N ALA A 148 5.47 -14.04 -6.48
CA ALA A 148 4.83 -12.80 -6.92
C ALA A 148 3.93 -12.24 -5.81
N HIS A 149 4.02 -10.93 -5.54
CA HIS A 149 3.15 -10.27 -4.54
C HIS A 149 1.67 -10.57 -4.74
N ALA A 150 1.19 -10.55 -5.99
CA ALA A 150 -0.22 -10.84 -6.27
C ALA A 150 -0.57 -12.32 -6.07
N GLY A 151 0.35 -13.24 -6.34
CA GLY A 151 0.12 -14.67 -6.15
C GLY A 151 0.08 -15.06 -4.68
N VAL A 152 1.00 -14.51 -3.87
CA VAL A 152 0.93 -14.59 -2.41
C VAL A 152 -0.34 -13.93 -1.88
N GLY A 153 -0.72 -12.78 -2.43
CA GLY A 153 -2.00 -12.13 -2.17
C GLY A 153 -3.19 -13.07 -2.42
N TYR A 154 -3.25 -13.71 -3.59
CA TYR A 154 -4.31 -14.66 -3.93
C TYR A 154 -4.36 -15.84 -2.95
N ASN A 155 -3.21 -16.45 -2.65
CA ASN A 155 -3.14 -17.55 -1.69
C ASN A 155 -3.66 -17.14 -0.31
N TRP A 156 -3.38 -15.91 0.14
CA TRP A 156 -3.97 -15.37 1.35
C TRP A 156 -5.46 -15.10 1.25
N VAL A 157 -5.98 -14.62 0.11
CA VAL A 157 -7.44 -14.49 -0.09
C VAL A 157 -8.14 -15.83 0.13
N ILE A 158 -7.64 -16.89 -0.51
CA ILE A 158 -8.22 -18.24 -0.35
C ILE A 158 -8.18 -18.71 1.10
N LYS A 159 -7.06 -18.46 1.80
CA LYS A 159 -6.91 -18.80 3.23
C LYS A 159 -7.88 -18.03 4.13
N HIS A 160 -8.07 -16.73 3.88
CA HIS A 160 -9.03 -15.90 4.64
C HIS A 160 -10.47 -16.36 4.41
N LEU A 161 -10.86 -16.62 3.16
CA LEU A 161 -12.20 -17.11 2.84
C LEU A 161 -12.50 -18.46 3.50
N ALA A 162 -11.55 -19.40 3.44
CA ALA A 162 -11.68 -20.70 4.09
C ALA A 162 -11.85 -20.59 5.61
N SER A 163 -11.27 -19.57 6.26
CA SER A 163 -11.40 -19.35 7.71
C SER A 163 -12.81 -18.97 8.16
N VAL A 164 -13.68 -18.58 7.23
CA VAL A 164 -15.08 -18.22 7.47
C VAL A 164 -16.05 -19.03 6.59
N ASP A 165 -15.63 -20.24 6.20
CA ASP A 165 -16.40 -21.19 5.38
C ASP A 165 -16.92 -20.60 4.06
N LYS A 166 -16.12 -19.70 3.44
CA LYS A 166 -16.38 -19.11 2.12
C LYS A 166 -15.40 -19.62 1.07
N LYS A 167 -15.80 -19.50 -0.18
CA LYS A 167 -15.05 -19.85 -1.38
C LYS A 167 -14.80 -18.61 -2.25
N GLU A 168 -13.89 -18.74 -3.20
CA GLU A 168 -13.58 -17.69 -4.18
C GLU A 168 -14.85 -17.14 -4.85
N LYS A 169 -15.76 -18.04 -5.27
CA LYS A 169 -17.05 -17.70 -5.88
C LYS A 169 -17.90 -16.78 -5.01
N ASP A 170 -17.96 -16.99 -3.70
CA ASP A 170 -18.76 -16.14 -2.81
C ASP A 170 -18.27 -14.69 -2.80
N LEU A 171 -16.95 -14.49 -2.87
CA LEU A 171 -16.35 -13.16 -2.97
C LEU A 171 -16.56 -12.57 -4.38
N ALA A 172 -16.32 -13.37 -5.42
CA ALA A 172 -16.49 -12.97 -6.81
C ALA A 172 -17.92 -12.50 -7.09
N GLU A 173 -18.94 -13.29 -6.72
CA GLU A 173 -20.36 -12.94 -6.88
C GLU A 173 -20.70 -11.64 -6.16
N TRP A 174 -20.25 -11.48 -4.91
CA TRP A 174 -20.54 -10.28 -4.14
C TRP A 174 -19.98 -9.03 -4.81
N MET A 175 -18.74 -9.09 -5.32
CA MET A 175 -18.02 -7.97 -5.94
C MET A 175 -18.53 -7.65 -7.35
N PHE A 176 -18.87 -8.67 -8.14
CA PHE A 176 -19.14 -8.54 -9.58
C PHE A 176 -20.27 -7.56 -9.86
N ASP A 177 -21.39 -7.67 -9.14
CA ASP A 177 -22.55 -6.80 -9.37
C ASP A 177 -22.31 -5.34 -8.91
N LYS A 178 -21.30 -5.10 -8.07
CA LYS A 178 -21.00 -3.78 -7.47
C LYS A 178 -19.94 -2.99 -8.21
N ASN A 179 -19.18 -3.62 -9.11
CA ASN A 179 -18.06 -3.01 -9.82
C ASN A 179 -17.06 -2.32 -8.86
N VAL A 180 -16.63 -3.05 -7.84
CA VAL A 180 -15.69 -2.56 -6.82
C VAL A 180 -14.35 -3.30 -6.86
N THR A 181 -13.32 -2.60 -6.40
CA THR A 181 -12.00 -3.14 -6.09
C THR A 181 -11.84 -3.20 -4.57
N LEU A 182 -11.51 -4.37 -4.04
CA LEU A 182 -11.02 -4.50 -2.67
C LEU A 182 -9.54 -4.12 -2.63
N VAL A 183 -9.15 -3.34 -1.64
CA VAL A 183 -7.78 -2.85 -1.43
C VAL A 183 -7.28 -3.31 -0.08
N ALA A 184 -6.29 -4.19 -0.10
CA ALA A 184 -5.68 -4.77 1.08
C ALA A 184 -4.16 -4.53 1.11
N GLU A 185 -3.60 -4.58 2.31
CA GLU A 185 -2.15 -4.60 2.51
C GLU A 185 -1.74 -6.03 2.87
N LEU A 186 -0.88 -6.63 2.07
CA LEU A 186 -0.23 -7.91 2.37
C LEU A 186 0.92 -7.68 3.33
N CYS A 187 0.77 -8.21 4.54
CA CYS A 187 1.73 -8.13 5.62
C CYS A 187 2.13 -9.56 6.01
N ASP A 188 3.32 -10.00 5.63
CA ASP A 188 3.77 -11.37 5.82
C ASP A 188 5.30 -11.46 5.84
N ASP A 189 5.89 -11.50 7.05
CA ASP A 189 7.35 -11.54 7.20
C ASP A 189 7.99 -12.82 6.64
N GLU A 190 7.25 -13.93 6.52
CA GLU A 190 7.78 -15.14 5.87
C GLU A 190 7.86 -14.98 4.35
N PHE A 191 7.07 -14.08 3.77
CA PHE A 191 7.19 -13.71 2.36
C PHE A 191 8.20 -12.56 2.17
N GLU A 192 7.93 -11.39 2.75
CA GLU A 192 8.73 -10.18 2.60
C GLU A 192 8.68 -9.34 3.89
N GLU A 193 9.82 -9.14 4.57
CA GLU A 193 9.88 -8.20 5.69
C GLU A 193 9.85 -6.76 5.19
N HIS A 194 9.07 -5.92 5.88
CA HIS A 194 9.07 -4.49 5.63
C HIS A 194 9.91 -3.74 6.67
N ILE A 195 9.27 -3.15 7.68
CA ILE A 195 9.91 -2.41 8.77
C ILE A 195 9.29 -2.82 10.10
N LEU A 196 7.98 -3.03 10.10
CA LEU A 196 7.24 -3.52 11.26
C LEU A 196 7.00 -5.02 11.14
N PRO A 197 7.06 -5.76 12.25
CA PRO A 197 6.88 -7.20 12.24
C PRO A 197 5.42 -7.62 12.06
N TYR A 198 5.20 -8.59 11.18
CA TYR A 198 3.97 -9.33 11.01
C TYR A 198 4.27 -10.82 10.98
N THR A 199 4.21 -11.45 12.16
CA THR A 199 4.50 -12.88 12.36
C THR A 199 3.28 -13.65 12.86
N GLY A 200 3.30 -14.98 12.68
CA GLY A 200 2.25 -15.87 13.16
C GLY A 200 0.84 -15.44 12.72
N LYS A 201 -0.05 -15.22 13.68
CA LYS A 201 -1.46 -14.83 13.43
C LYS A 201 -1.63 -13.43 12.83
N HIS A 202 -0.60 -12.58 12.88
CA HIS A 202 -0.64 -11.22 12.34
C HIS A 202 -0.33 -11.17 10.86
N ARG A 203 0.08 -12.30 10.26
CA ARG A 203 0.31 -12.40 8.83
C ARG A 203 -1.01 -12.45 8.06
N GLY A 204 -1.05 -11.83 6.90
CA GLY A 204 -2.17 -11.91 5.97
C GLY A 204 -2.49 -10.60 5.27
N LEU A 205 -3.77 -10.46 4.91
CA LEU A 205 -4.29 -9.33 4.15
C LEU A 205 -5.14 -8.48 5.08
N TYR A 206 -4.69 -7.27 5.33
CA TYR A 206 -5.43 -6.27 6.07
C TYR A 206 -6.29 -5.48 5.08
N LEU A 207 -7.60 -5.70 5.10
CA LEU A 207 -8.50 -4.96 4.20
C LEU A 207 -8.65 -3.54 4.73
N HIS A 208 -8.20 -2.57 3.94
CA HIS A 208 -8.23 -1.17 4.31
C HIS A 208 -9.07 -0.32 3.35
N GLY A 209 -9.59 -0.85 2.25
CA GLY A 209 -10.73 -0.19 1.62
C GLY A 209 -11.32 -0.88 0.42
N ILE A 210 -12.36 -0.25 -0.09
CA ILE A 210 -13.18 -0.75 -1.18
C ILE A 210 -13.52 0.46 -2.05
N ASN A 211 -13.07 0.45 -3.29
CA ASN A 211 -13.26 1.57 -4.21
C ASN A 211 -14.17 1.14 -5.36
N TYR A 212 -15.06 2.02 -5.78
CA TYR A 212 -15.77 1.80 -7.03
C TYR A 212 -14.82 1.98 -8.22
N ASN A 213 -15.08 1.22 -9.28
CA ASN A 213 -14.30 1.24 -10.51
C ASN A 213 -14.65 2.44 -11.39
N THR A 214 -14.48 3.65 -10.83
CA THR A 214 -14.79 4.95 -11.44
C THR A 214 -13.53 5.76 -11.69
N THR A 215 -13.65 6.78 -12.56
CA THR A 215 -12.55 7.70 -12.89
C THR A 215 -12.14 8.60 -11.72
N ILE A 216 -13.13 9.08 -10.96
CA ILE A 216 -12.98 9.84 -9.71
C ILE A 216 -13.02 8.87 -8.53
N LEU A 217 -12.33 9.18 -7.42
CA LEU A 217 -12.36 8.30 -6.25
C LEU A 217 -13.73 8.35 -5.57
N HIS A 218 -14.33 7.17 -5.47
CA HIS A 218 -15.44 6.88 -4.58
C HIS A 218 -15.04 5.67 -3.74
N THR A 219 -14.70 5.90 -2.47
CA THR A 219 -14.31 4.84 -1.52
C THR A 219 -15.38 4.65 -0.46
N LEU A 220 -15.57 3.41 -0.01
CA LEU A 220 -16.52 3.12 1.06
C LEU A 220 -16.01 3.61 2.42
N PRO A 221 -16.92 4.01 3.33
CA PRO A 221 -16.58 4.33 4.71
C PRO A 221 -15.86 3.17 5.41
N SER A 222 -14.90 3.49 6.28
CA SER A 222 -14.07 2.48 6.97
C SER A 222 -14.91 1.46 7.78
N ALA A 223 -16.05 1.88 8.33
CA ALA A 223 -16.98 1.00 9.02
C ALA A 223 -17.56 -0.10 8.11
N ILE A 224 -17.84 0.21 6.84
CA ILE A 224 -18.33 -0.79 5.88
C ILE A 224 -17.19 -1.71 5.45
N VAL A 225 -16.01 -1.16 5.21
CA VAL A 225 -14.80 -1.92 4.89
C VAL A 225 -14.51 -2.95 5.98
N GLN A 226 -14.56 -2.56 7.26
CA GLN A 226 -14.35 -3.47 8.39
C GLN A 226 -15.39 -4.60 8.41
N LYS A 227 -16.67 -4.30 8.18
CA LYS A 227 -17.71 -5.34 8.11
C LYS A 227 -17.46 -6.32 6.97
N VAL A 228 -17.04 -5.83 5.80
CA VAL A 228 -16.70 -6.68 4.64
C VAL A 228 -15.45 -7.52 4.92
N ALA A 229 -14.45 -6.95 5.62
CA ALA A 229 -13.27 -7.69 6.05
C ALA A 229 -13.66 -8.90 6.89
N LEU A 230 -14.48 -8.69 7.93
CA LEU A 230 -14.99 -9.75 8.79
C LEU A 230 -15.85 -10.77 8.02
N MET A 231 -16.70 -10.29 7.10
CA MET A 231 -17.57 -11.15 6.28
C MET A 231 -16.78 -12.14 5.40
N PHE A 232 -15.59 -11.76 4.94
CA PHE A 232 -14.74 -12.59 4.06
C PHE A 232 -13.44 -13.07 4.74
N GLY A 233 -13.33 -12.93 6.06
CA GLY A 233 -12.21 -13.42 6.86
C GLY A 233 -10.91 -12.63 6.76
N PHE A 234 -10.88 -11.48 6.07
CA PHE A 234 -9.70 -10.61 6.03
C PHE A 234 -9.39 -10.02 7.42
N HIS A 235 -8.12 -9.66 7.65
CA HIS A 235 -7.77 -8.86 8.82
C HIS A 235 -8.41 -7.48 8.73
N ILE A 236 -8.94 -7.01 9.84
CA ILE A 236 -9.50 -5.66 9.95
C ILE A 236 -8.39 -4.62 10.04
N THR A 237 -8.61 -3.47 9.43
CA THR A 237 -7.79 -2.27 9.68
C THR A 237 -8.47 -1.42 10.73
N SER A 238 -7.82 -1.19 11.87
CA SER A 238 -8.38 -0.34 12.94
C SER A 238 -8.59 1.08 12.44
N PHE A 239 -9.73 1.67 12.82
CA PHE A 239 -10.04 3.07 12.50
C PHE A 239 -10.66 3.81 13.67
N LYS A 240 -10.48 5.12 13.67
CA LYS A 240 -11.14 6.07 14.58
C LYS A 240 -11.74 7.20 13.75
N VAL A 241 -12.85 7.77 14.20
CA VAL A 241 -13.46 8.94 13.59
C VAL A 241 -13.22 10.15 14.49
N LEU A 242 -12.77 11.25 13.90
CA LEU A 242 -12.67 12.56 14.54
C LEU A 242 -13.52 13.56 13.77
N ASP A 243 -14.12 14.52 14.48
CA ASP A 243 -15.06 15.44 13.86
C ASP A 243 -14.34 16.61 13.19
N THR A 244 -13.17 16.99 13.71
CA THR A 244 -12.46 18.20 13.27
C THR A 244 -11.01 17.93 12.87
N ILE A 245 -10.51 18.75 11.94
CA ILE A 245 -9.09 18.75 11.55
C ILE A 245 -8.15 19.11 12.71
N ALA A 246 -8.61 19.92 13.66
CA ALA A 246 -7.85 20.27 14.86
C ALA A 246 -7.60 19.05 15.74
N GLU A 247 -8.58 18.16 15.89
CA GLU A 247 -8.40 16.88 16.59
C GLU A 247 -7.44 15.95 15.83
N VAL A 248 -7.49 15.92 14.49
CA VAL A 248 -6.52 15.17 13.68
C VAL A 248 -5.09 15.69 13.90
N ARG A 249 -4.93 17.01 14.01
CA ARG A 249 -3.62 17.63 14.30
C ARG A 249 -3.12 17.27 15.69
N LYS A 250 -3.97 17.36 16.71
CA LYS A 250 -3.63 16.92 18.08
C LYS A 250 -3.27 15.43 18.12
N PHE A 251 -4.05 14.59 17.44
CA PHE A 251 -3.76 13.17 17.29
C PHE A 251 -2.38 12.93 16.64
N SER A 252 -2.07 13.69 15.59
CA SER A 252 -0.75 13.63 14.93
C SER A 252 0.38 13.90 15.92
N GLU A 253 0.25 14.94 16.74
CA GLU A 253 1.27 15.32 17.74
C GLU A 253 1.45 14.25 18.83
N GLU A 254 0.36 13.64 19.29
CA GLU A 254 0.39 12.54 20.27
C GLU A 254 1.03 11.28 19.69
N MET A 255 0.70 10.93 18.45
CA MET A 255 1.28 9.79 17.74
C MET A 255 2.79 9.96 17.56
N GLN A 256 3.29 11.17 17.26
CA GLN A 256 4.74 11.41 17.16
C GLN A 256 5.47 11.21 18.49
N LYS A 257 4.84 11.56 19.62
CA LYS A 257 5.47 11.41 20.96
C LYS A 257 5.58 9.95 21.38
N THR A 258 4.56 9.15 21.08
CA THR A 258 4.47 7.75 21.55
C THR A 258 5.06 6.76 20.55
N GLY A 259 5.12 7.13 19.27
CA GLY A 259 5.51 6.22 18.19
C GLY A 259 4.53 5.06 17.96
N CYS A 260 3.41 5.05 18.68
CA CYS A 260 2.47 3.93 18.71
C CYS A 260 1.05 4.40 18.42
N TYR A 261 0.23 3.49 17.92
CA TYR A 261 -1.22 3.64 17.86
C TYR A 261 -1.86 2.35 18.36
N ASP A 262 -2.79 2.47 19.30
CA ASP A 262 -3.46 1.32 19.93
C ASP A 262 -2.46 0.29 20.51
N GLY A 263 -1.39 0.81 21.14
CA GLY A 263 -0.35 -0.01 21.77
C GLY A 263 0.57 -0.76 20.80
N ARG A 264 0.51 -0.49 19.48
CA ARG A 264 1.39 -1.10 18.48
C ARG A 264 2.22 -0.05 17.75
N ASP A 265 3.43 -0.44 17.39
CA ASP A 265 4.22 0.32 16.42
C ASP A 265 3.45 0.41 15.10
N ILE A 266 3.44 1.60 14.51
CA ILE A 266 2.77 1.86 13.24
C ILE A 266 3.66 2.69 12.32
N GLU A 267 3.51 2.50 11.00
CA GLU A 267 4.17 3.37 10.01
C GLU A 267 3.66 4.81 10.13
N GLY A 268 2.43 4.94 10.57
CA GLY A 268 1.67 6.17 10.63
C GLY A 268 0.20 5.88 10.44
N VAL A 269 -0.54 6.90 10.02
CA VAL A 269 -1.96 6.79 9.72
C VAL A 269 -2.28 7.36 8.35
N VAL A 270 -3.38 6.88 7.78
CA VAL A 270 -4.03 7.49 6.62
C VAL A 270 -5.30 8.16 7.12
N VAL A 271 -5.45 9.44 6.81
CA VAL A 271 -6.66 10.22 7.12
C VAL A 271 -7.51 10.31 5.86
N ARG A 272 -8.78 9.95 5.98
CA ARG A 272 -9.80 10.05 4.92
C ARG A 272 -10.79 11.11 5.31
N CYS A 273 -11.13 11.97 4.37
CA CYS A 273 -12.09 13.05 4.55
C CYS A 273 -12.65 13.46 3.19
N LYS A 274 -13.40 14.56 3.15
CA LYS A 274 -13.83 15.17 1.89
C LYS A 274 -13.02 16.42 1.60
N ARG A 275 -12.79 16.71 0.31
CA ARG A 275 -12.28 17.99 -0.18
C ARG A 275 -13.12 18.42 -1.37
N ASN A 276 -13.78 19.57 -1.27
CA ASN A 276 -14.72 20.04 -2.30
C ASN A 276 -15.75 18.96 -2.70
N GLY A 277 -16.29 18.23 -1.72
CA GLY A 277 -17.26 17.15 -1.92
C GLY A 277 -16.72 15.79 -2.41
N ASN A 278 -15.44 15.71 -2.78
CA ASN A 278 -14.81 14.47 -3.27
C ASN A 278 -14.03 13.76 -2.16
N ASP A 279 -13.87 12.44 -2.28
CA ASP A 279 -12.99 11.68 -1.38
C ASP A 279 -11.57 12.21 -1.46
N PHE A 280 -10.99 12.51 -0.31
CA PHE A 280 -9.63 13.01 -0.18
C PHE A 280 -8.91 12.24 0.91
N MET A 281 -7.65 11.92 0.64
CA MET A 281 -6.79 11.22 1.58
C MET A 281 -5.47 11.95 1.72
N PHE A 282 -4.93 11.94 2.94
CA PHE A 282 -3.55 12.30 3.23
C PHE A 282 -2.99 11.35 4.28
N LYS A 283 -1.68 11.35 4.46
CA LYS A 283 -1.03 10.48 5.46
C LYS A 283 -0.18 11.28 6.42
N ILE A 284 -0.04 10.74 7.61
CA ILE A 284 0.85 11.25 8.65
C ILE A 284 1.76 10.09 9.00
N LYS A 285 3.04 10.20 8.66
CA LYS A 285 4.04 9.18 9.00
C LYS A 285 4.63 9.43 10.37
N ASN A 286 4.91 8.34 11.07
CA ASN A 286 5.64 8.34 12.33
C ASN A 286 7.14 8.57 12.06
N GLU A 287 7.77 9.50 12.79
CA GLU A 287 9.19 9.80 12.65
C GLU A 287 10.09 8.61 13.00
N GLN A 288 9.77 7.87 14.06
CA GLN A 288 10.50 6.66 14.44
C GLN A 288 10.52 5.63 13.32
N TYR A 289 9.36 5.42 12.67
CA TYR A 289 9.27 4.55 11.50
C TYR A 289 10.15 5.06 10.34
N LEU A 290 10.21 6.38 10.10
CA LEU A 290 11.02 6.95 9.03
C LEU A 290 12.52 6.73 9.27
N ILE A 291 12.98 6.77 10.53
CA ILE A 291 14.34 6.42 10.92
C ILE A 291 14.62 4.95 10.56
N TYR A 292 13.75 4.03 10.98
CA TYR A 292 13.90 2.60 10.67
C TYR A 292 13.89 2.30 9.18
N ARG A 293 13.04 3.00 8.43
CA ARG A 293 13.05 2.93 6.98
C ARG A 293 14.38 3.41 6.40
N GLU A 294 14.95 4.49 6.93
CA GLU A 294 16.25 4.98 6.50
C GLU A 294 17.35 3.95 6.77
N TYR A 295 17.35 3.28 7.92
CA TYR A 295 18.28 2.18 8.20
C TYR A 295 18.23 1.10 7.13
N ARG A 296 17.02 0.67 6.75
CA ARG A 296 16.84 -0.33 5.69
C ARG A 296 17.41 0.13 4.36
N GLU A 297 17.06 1.35 3.92
CA GLU A 297 17.51 1.87 2.63
C GLU A 297 19.03 2.07 2.59
N VAL A 298 19.61 2.56 3.68
CA VAL A 298 21.07 2.72 3.85
C VAL A 298 21.77 1.36 3.80
N THR A 299 21.24 0.36 4.50
CA THR A 299 21.77 -1.02 4.48
C THR A 299 21.78 -1.57 3.06
N LYS A 300 20.66 -1.47 2.33
CA LYS A 300 20.58 -1.89 0.93
C LYS A 300 21.56 -1.14 0.03
N ALA A 301 21.78 0.14 0.29
CA ALA A 301 22.68 0.97 -0.50
C ALA A 301 24.13 0.51 -0.33
N ILE A 302 24.59 0.28 0.90
CA ILE A 302 25.99 -0.04 1.19
C ILE A 302 26.30 -1.54 1.13
N LEU A 303 25.31 -2.42 1.30
CA LEU A 303 25.53 -3.86 1.26
C LEU A 303 25.78 -4.36 -0.17
N GLN A 304 26.86 -5.10 -0.34
CA GLN A 304 27.21 -5.85 -1.53
C GLN A 304 26.96 -7.33 -1.26
N GLN A 305 26.37 -8.01 -2.25
CA GLN A 305 26.31 -9.46 -2.28
C GLN A 305 27.25 -9.90 -3.40
N ASN A 306 28.22 -10.72 -3.04
CA ASN A 306 29.26 -11.21 -3.94
C ASN A 306 28.77 -12.45 -4.70
N THR A 307 29.48 -12.81 -5.76
CA THR A 307 29.12 -13.95 -6.61
C THR A 307 29.19 -15.29 -5.90
N ASP A 308 30.01 -15.39 -4.85
CA ASP A 308 30.13 -16.57 -3.99
C ASP A 308 29.05 -16.65 -2.89
N GLY A 309 28.10 -15.71 -2.87
CA GLY A 309 27.05 -15.61 -1.87
C GLY A 309 27.49 -14.95 -0.56
N SER A 310 28.75 -14.55 -0.42
CA SER A 310 29.22 -13.74 0.70
C SER A 310 28.69 -12.31 0.61
N VAL A 311 28.72 -11.59 1.72
CA VAL A 311 28.31 -10.20 1.82
C VAL A 311 29.47 -9.33 2.28
N SER A 312 29.50 -8.10 1.79
CA SER A 312 30.51 -7.12 2.18
C SER A 312 29.96 -5.69 2.07
N ILE A 313 30.73 -4.72 2.54
CA ILE A 313 30.41 -3.30 2.35
C ILE A 313 30.97 -2.82 1.00
N LYS A 314 30.14 -2.17 0.19
CA LYS A 314 30.56 -1.52 -1.05
C LYS A 314 31.58 -0.42 -0.75
N SER A 315 32.77 -0.56 -1.31
CA SER A 315 33.81 0.48 -1.20
C SER A 315 33.34 1.81 -1.83
N GLY A 316 33.68 2.93 -1.20
CA GLY A 316 33.38 4.28 -1.70
C GLY A 316 31.90 4.71 -1.68
N THR A 317 30.99 3.87 -1.17
CA THR A 317 29.56 4.24 -1.08
C THR A 317 29.31 5.07 0.17
N GLN A 318 28.91 6.33 -0.02
CA GLN A 318 28.41 7.21 1.04
C GLN A 318 26.89 7.36 0.88
N PRO A 319 26.09 6.62 1.67
CA PRO A 319 24.64 6.69 1.58
C PRO A 319 24.15 8.07 2.07
N LYS A 320 23.14 8.61 1.41
CA LYS A 320 22.47 9.83 1.90
C LYS A 320 21.49 9.45 2.99
N TYR A 321 21.54 10.17 4.11
CA TYR A 321 20.64 10.00 5.24
C TYR A 321 20.27 11.37 5.83
N ARG A 322 19.18 11.42 6.59
CA ARG A 322 18.63 12.64 7.19
C ARG A 322 18.77 12.65 8.70
N TYR A 323 18.69 11.50 9.36
CA TYR A 323 18.66 11.42 10.81
C TYR A 323 20.07 11.21 11.37
N GLU A 324 20.45 11.97 12.39
CA GLU A 324 21.77 11.85 13.04
C GLU A 324 22.04 10.43 13.56
N LYS A 325 21.01 9.78 14.10
CA LYS A 325 21.07 8.39 14.57
C LYS A 325 21.48 7.39 13.46
N THR A 326 21.31 7.75 12.19
CA THR A 326 21.71 6.91 11.05
C THR A 326 23.23 6.84 10.89
N GLU A 327 23.98 7.85 11.32
CA GLU A 327 25.44 7.81 11.27
C GLU A 327 25.99 6.69 12.17
N LEU A 328 25.52 6.65 13.42
CA LEU A 328 25.84 5.60 14.40
C LEU A 328 25.44 4.21 13.87
N TYR A 329 24.29 4.12 13.20
CA TYR A 329 23.82 2.89 12.57
C TYR A 329 24.77 2.41 11.49
N ILE A 330 25.26 3.30 10.61
CA ILE A 330 26.20 2.94 9.54
C ILE A 330 27.51 2.42 10.11
N GLU A 331 28.04 3.04 11.16
CA GLU A 331 29.27 2.61 11.81
C GLU A 331 29.12 1.22 12.46
N TRP A 332 28.02 1.01 13.18
CA TRP A 332 27.69 -0.28 13.76
C TRP A 332 27.49 -1.36 12.68
N LEU A 333 26.72 -1.04 11.63
CA LEU A 333 26.42 -1.94 10.53
C LEU A 333 27.69 -2.42 9.81
N LYS A 334 28.66 -1.53 9.59
CA LYS A 334 29.95 -1.90 8.96
C LYS A 334 30.70 -2.96 9.77
N LYS A 335 30.67 -2.86 11.11
CA LYS A 335 31.27 -3.86 12.02
C LYS A 335 30.50 -5.18 11.94
N MET A 336 29.16 -5.12 12.05
CA MET A 336 28.31 -6.32 12.02
C MET A 336 28.37 -7.07 10.68
N VAL A 337 28.52 -6.39 9.55
CA VAL A 337 28.71 -7.09 8.26
C VAL A 337 30.02 -7.90 8.23
N MET A 338 31.05 -7.48 8.97
CA MET A 338 32.32 -8.22 9.07
C MET A 338 32.26 -9.35 10.11
N GLU A 339 31.62 -9.10 11.26
CA GLU A 339 31.56 -10.03 12.39
C GLU A 339 30.43 -11.07 12.23
N HIS A 340 29.30 -10.66 11.65
CA HIS A 340 28.06 -11.43 11.48
C HIS A 340 27.52 -11.36 10.03
N PRO A 341 28.32 -11.76 9.01
CA PRO A 341 27.89 -11.69 7.62
C PRO A 341 26.64 -12.53 7.32
N GLU A 342 26.33 -13.54 8.12
CA GLU A 342 25.16 -14.39 8.00
C GLU A 342 23.83 -13.64 8.13
N TRP A 343 23.76 -12.56 8.91
CA TRP A 343 22.54 -11.76 9.09
C TRP A 343 22.07 -11.08 7.80
N PHE A 344 23.00 -10.84 6.87
CA PHE A 344 22.76 -9.98 5.71
C PHE A 344 22.64 -10.75 4.39
N LYS A 345 22.83 -12.07 4.38
CA LYS A 345 22.81 -12.91 3.16
C LYS A 345 21.51 -12.77 2.37
N GLU A 346 20.40 -12.70 3.07
CA GLU A 346 19.05 -12.61 2.48
C GLU A 346 18.48 -11.18 2.53
N TYR A 347 19.26 -10.19 2.95
CA TYR A 347 18.78 -8.81 3.13
C TYR A 347 18.23 -8.19 1.83
N LYS A 348 18.85 -8.51 0.69
CA LYS A 348 18.34 -8.08 -0.63
C LYS A 348 17.03 -8.75 -1.03
N ALA A 349 16.76 -9.94 -0.48
CA ALA A 349 15.49 -10.63 -0.58
C ALA A 349 14.51 -10.22 0.54
N GLN A 350 14.77 -9.09 1.21
CA GLN A 350 13.91 -8.50 2.24
C GLN A 350 13.74 -9.39 3.47
N LYS A 351 14.87 -9.90 4.00
CA LYS A 351 14.94 -10.72 5.22
C LYS A 351 15.99 -10.19 6.18
N GLY A 352 15.77 -10.35 7.48
CA GLY A 352 16.68 -9.87 8.53
C GLY A 352 16.67 -8.35 8.73
N ILE A 353 15.73 -7.63 8.11
CA ILE A 353 15.59 -6.17 8.24
C ILE A 353 15.17 -5.81 9.66
N ILE A 354 14.16 -6.53 10.16
CA ILE A 354 13.58 -6.27 11.47
C ILE A 354 14.59 -6.63 12.57
N GLU A 355 15.24 -7.79 12.44
CA GLU A 355 16.26 -8.27 13.37
C GLU A 355 17.47 -7.33 13.42
N THR A 356 18.04 -6.97 12.26
CA THR A 356 19.16 -6.01 12.19
C THR A 356 18.85 -4.70 12.93
N ARG A 357 17.65 -4.16 12.72
CA ARG A 357 17.20 -2.96 13.45
C ARG A 357 17.13 -3.21 14.96
N ILE A 358 16.52 -4.31 15.39
CA ILE A 358 16.37 -4.63 16.82
C ILE A 358 17.74 -4.75 17.49
N GLU A 359 18.68 -5.43 16.87
CA GLU A 359 20.04 -5.59 17.41
C GLU A 359 20.79 -4.26 17.51
N PHE A 360 20.61 -3.36 16.54
CA PHE A 360 21.16 -2.01 16.65
C PHE A 360 20.55 -1.21 17.81
N GLU A 361 19.23 -1.27 17.98
CA GLU A 361 18.55 -0.56 19.07
C GLU A 361 19.00 -1.08 20.45
N LYS A 362 19.22 -2.40 20.59
CA LYS A 362 19.81 -2.99 21.79
C LYS A 362 21.24 -2.47 22.04
N TYR A 363 22.09 -2.49 21.01
CA TYR A 363 23.46 -1.97 21.10
C TYR A 363 23.50 -0.52 21.58
N LEU A 364 22.61 0.34 21.09
CA LEU A 364 22.53 1.72 21.54
C LEU A 364 22.11 1.84 23.01
N GLN A 365 21.13 1.05 23.45
CA GLN A 365 20.71 1.05 24.86
C GLN A 365 21.83 0.59 25.80
N GLU A 366 22.58 -0.45 25.41
CA GLU A 366 23.71 -0.95 26.19
C GLU A 366 24.89 0.03 26.24
N THR A 367 25.12 0.78 25.16
CA THR A 367 26.20 1.76 25.07
C THR A 367 25.86 3.07 25.78
N ALA A 368 24.58 3.47 25.81
CA ALA A 368 24.13 4.65 26.55
C ALA A 368 24.11 4.47 28.07
N ASN A 369 24.07 3.22 28.55
CA ASN A 369 24.10 2.86 29.97
C ASN A 369 25.52 2.61 30.53
N LYS A 370 26.55 2.76 29.69
CA LYS A 370 27.97 2.71 30.06
C LYS A 370 28.54 4.12 30.03
#